data_AF-A0A6A7RX37-F1
#
_entry.id   AF-A0A6A7RX37-F1
#
_cell.length_a   1.000
_cell.length_b   1.000
_cell.length_c   1.000
_cell.angle_alpha   90.00
_cell.angle_beta   90.00
_cell.angle_gamma   90.00
#
_symmetry.space_group_name_H-M   'P 1'
#
loop_
_entity.id
_entity.type
_entity.pdbx_description
1 polymer ?
#
loop_
_entity_poly.entity_id
_entity_poly.type
_entity_poly.pdbx_seq_one_letter_code
_entity_poly.pdbx_strand_id
1 'polypeptide(L)'
;GDEKAALEDFVMSEIDLLKRSNFSWCDLFGDDCALLAAGFKAWAGVFFLEGRWYAVGGQGTVPVRLLGVGERTVCLAQANDWLNDLETDDAAHKSRRWLSEVPTENQLRYLPPALRADFGLTRYQASALLTFRFNKHAIQRVVHAANQHHLEAA
;
A
#
# COMPACT_ATOMS: atom_id res chain seq x y z
N GLY A 1 -28.68 -7.94 -13.75
CA GLY A 1 -28.82 -6.52 -14.11
C GLY A 1 -28.01 -5.68 -13.15
N ASP A 2 -28.31 -5.78 -11.85
CA ASP A 2 -27.67 -4.98 -10.80
C ASP A 2 -26.22 -5.34 -10.47
N GLU A 3 -25.84 -6.61 -10.51
CA GLU A 3 -24.50 -7.03 -10.07
C GLU A 3 -23.37 -6.48 -10.95
N LYS A 4 -23.63 -6.35 -12.26
CA LYS A 4 -22.67 -5.78 -13.21
C LYS A 4 -22.52 -4.27 -13.02
N ALA A 5 -23.62 -3.56 -12.74
CA ALA A 5 -23.61 -2.13 -12.45
C ALA A 5 -22.90 -1.83 -11.11
N ALA A 6 -23.13 -2.64 -10.08
CA ALA A 6 -22.46 -2.50 -8.78
C ALA A 6 -20.95 -2.74 -8.88
N LEU A 7 -20.52 -3.73 -9.67
CA LEU A 7 -19.10 -3.98 -9.95
C LEU A 7 -18.48 -2.82 -10.76
N GLU A 8 -19.19 -2.29 -11.76
CA GLU A 8 -18.73 -1.17 -12.58
C GLU A 8 -18.61 0.13 -11.76
N ASP A 9 -19.61 0.47 -10.93
CA ASP A 9 -19.59 1.63 -10.04
C ASP A 9 -18.48 1.54 -8.99
N PHE A 10 -18.26 0.35 -8.44
CA PHE A 10 -17.18 0.07 -7.49
C PHE A 10 -15.80 0.28 -8.14
N VAL A 11 -15.57 -0.31 -9.32
CA VAL A 11 -14.30 -0.18 -10.05
C VAL A 11 -14.03 1.28 -10.42
N MET A 12 -15.06 2.05 -10.81
CA MET A 12 -14.90 3.49 -11.05
C MET A 12 -14.49 4.25 -9.78
N SER A 13 -15.12 3.96 -8.63
CA SER A 13 -14.80 4.64 -7.36
C SER A 13 -13.36 4.39 -6.89
N GLU A 14 -12.87 3.17 -7.07
CA GLU A 14 -11.49 2.80 -6.71
C GLU A 14 -10.48 3.46 -7.64
N ILE A 15 -10.73 3.42 -8.95
CA ILE A 15 -9.88 4.09 -9.95
C ILE A 15 -9.80 5.59 -9.67
N ASP A 16 -10.92 6.23 -9.34
CA ASP A 16 -10.96 7.65 -9.02
C ASP A 16 -10.23 7.98 -7.72
N LEU A 17 -10.32 7.12 -6.70
CA LEU A 17 -9.56 7.26 -5.46
C LEU A 17 -8.05 7.20 -5.75
N LEU A 18 -7.60 6.19 -6.50
CA LEU A 18 -6.18 6.00 -6.82
C LEU A 18 -5.64 7.12 -7.72
N LYS A 19 -6.45 7.62 -8.68
CA LYS A 19 -6.07 8.75 -9.55
C LYS A 19 -5.93 10.07 -8.78
N ARG A 20 -6.72 10.26 -7.73
CA ARG A 20 -6.70 11.47 -6.87
C ARG A 20 -5.65 11.38 -5.75
N SER A 21 -5.13 10.18 -5.48
CA SER A 21 -4.09 10.00 -4.47
C SER A 21 -2.83 10.78 -4.84
N ASN A 22 -2.23 11.43 -3.84
CA ASN A 22 -0.93 12.06 -3.98
C ASN A 22 0.21 11.02 -4.08
N PHE A 23 -0.09 9.76 -3.81
CA PHE A 23 0.86 8.65 -3.76
C PHE A 23 0.60 7.66 -4.90
N SER A 24 1.65 6.93 -5.28
CA SER A 24 1.50 5.82 -6.21
C SER A 24 1.27 4.54 -5.40
N TRP A 25 0.22 3.79 -5.73
CA TRP A 25 -0.05 2.51 -5.07
C TRP A 25 0.57 1.40 -5.89
N CYS A 26 1.53 0.68 -5.30
CA CYS A 26 2.23 -0.42 -5.94
C CYS A 26 1.62 -1.75 -5.53
N ASP A 27 1.21 -2.55 -6.51
CA ASP A 27 0.94 -3.98 -6.30
C ASP A 27 2.27 -4.69 -6.04
N LEU A 28 2.37 -5.31 -4.86
CA LEU A 28 3.58 -5.95 -4.37
C LEU A 28 3.83 -7.32 -5.01
N PHE A 29 2.78 -8.00 -5.50
CA PHE A 29 2.85 -9.39 -5.96
C PHE A 29 2.29 -9.60 -7.37
N GLY A 30 1.59 -8.62 -7.94
CA GLY A 30 1.02 -8.70 -9.29
C GLY A 30 -0.33 -9.42 -9.33
N ASP A 31 -0.94 -9.67 -8.17
CA ASP A 31 -2.23 -10.35 -8.01
C ASP A 31 -3.33 -9.40 -7.47
N ASP A 32 -3.04 -8.10 -7.42
CA ASP A 32 -3.90 -7.04 -6.89
C ASP A 32 -4.26 -7.20 -5.39
N CYS A 33 -3.78 -8.23 -4.69
CA CYS A 33 -4.17 -8.57 -3.31
C CYS A 33 -3.35 -7.85 -2.23
N ALA A 34 -2.27 -7.17 -2.61
CA ALA A 34 -1.45 -6.40 -1.68
C ALA A 34 -0.94 -5.12 -2.34
N LEU A 35 -1.55 -3.98 -1.99
CA LEU A 35 -1.14 -2.67 -2.48
C LEU A 35 -0.40 -1.92 -1.37
N LEU A 36 0.67 -1.21 -1.71
CA LEU A 36 1.40 -0.37 -0.77
C LEU A 36 1.83 0.94 -1.43
N ALA A 37 1.67 2.03 -0.68
CA ALA A 37 2.19 3.35 -1.01
C ALA A 37 3.15 3.81 0.09
N ALA A 38 4.30 4.34 -0.32
CA ALA A 38 5.31 4.91 0.57
C ALA A 38 5.43 6.42 0.37
N GLY A 39 5.48 7.17 1.47
CA GLY A 39 5.87 8.57 1.53
C GLY A 39 7.28 8.73 2.10
N PHE A 40 7.64 9.94 2.55
CA PHE A 40 8.94 10.22 3.16
C PHE A 40 9.00 9.86 4.64
N LYS A 41 7.91 10.09 5.37
CA LYS A 41 7.77 9.90 6.82
C LYS A 41 6.91 8.67 7.14
N ALA A 42 5.89 8.41 6.32
CA ALA A 42 4.86 7.41 6.52
C ALA A 42 4.73 6.48 5.30
N TRP A 43 4.08 5.36 5.53
CA TRP A 43 3.65 4.43 4.49
C TRP A 43 2.30 3.84 4.87
N ALA A 44 1.54 3.38 3.88
CA ALA A 44 0.30 2.67 4.10
C ALA A 44 0.14 1.54 3.10
N GLY A 45 -0.52 0.46 3.51
CA GLY A 45 -0.80 -0.68 2.65
C GLY A 45 -2.18 -1.26 2.92
N VAL A 46 -2.75 -1.88 1.89
CA VAL A 46 -3.97 -2.67 1.98
C VAL A 46 -3.68 -4.10 1.56
N PHE A 47 -4.16 -5.05 2.36
CA PHE A 47 -3.87 -6.47 2.21
C PHE A 47 -5.16 -7.27 2.24
N PHE A 48 -5.32 -8.18 1.29
CA PHE A 48 -6.42 -9.14 1.28
C PHE A 48 -6.05 -10.39 2.10
N LEU A 49 -6.96 -10.81 2.97
CA LEU A 49 -6.85 -12.07 3.72
C LEU A 49 -8.25 -12.62 3.97
N GLU A 50 -8.47 -13.89 3.64
CA GLU A 50 -9.70 -14.64 3.96
C GLU A 50 -11.02 -13.91 3.63
N GLY A 51 -11.09 -13.28 2.45
CA GLY A 51 -12.32 -12.62 1.99
C GLY A 51 -12.48 -11.17 2.47
N ARG A 52 -11.48 -10.58 3.13
CA ARG A 52 -11.53 -9.23 3.68
C ARG A 52 -10.29 -8.43 3.36
N TRP A 53 -10.45 -7.11 3.37
CA TRP A 53 -9.34 -6.18 3.23
C TRP A 53 -8.94 -5.58 4.58
N TYR A 54 -7.64 -5.36 4.74
CA TYR A 54 -7.03 -4.79 5.93
C TYR A 54 -6.16 -3.62 5.53
N ALA A 55 -6.52 -2.42 5.99
CA ALA A 55 -5.69 -1.24 5.85
C ALA A 55 -4.74 -1.14 7.04
N VAL A 56 -3.45 -0.93 6.77
CA VAL A 56 -2.43 -0.73 7.79
C VAL A 56 -1.54 0.46 7.44
N GLY A 57 -1.04 1.14 8.47
CA GLY A 57 -0.17 2.30 8.33
C GLY A 57 1.04 2.22 9.24
N GLY A 58 2.15 2.79 8.80
CA GLY A 58 3.35 2.93 9.61
C GLY A 58 4.01 4.30 9.40
N GLN A 59 4.82 4.71 10.39
CA GLN A 59 5.56 5.97 10.36
C GLN A 59 6.83 5.85 11.21
N GLY A 60 8.01 6.01 10.60
CA GLY A 60 9.30 5.93 11.31
C GLY A 60 9.41 4.69 12.22
N THR A 61 9.60 4.93 13.52
CA THR A 61 9.71 3.88 14.56
C THR A 61 8.38 3.56 15.27
N VAL A 62 7.28 4.22 14.87
CA VAL A 62 5.97 3.97 15.45
C VAL A 62 5.50 2.56 15.04
N PRO A 63 4.94 1.77 15.96
CA PRO A 63 4.39 0.46 15.63
C PRO A 63 3.35 0.56 14.50
N VAL A 64 3.36 -0.43 13.61
CA VAL A 64 2.34 -0.59 12.56
C VAL A 64 0.96 -0.60 13.18
N ARG A 65 0.05 0.21 12.63
CA ARG A 65 -1.33 0.35 13.09
C ARG A 65 -2.29 -0.26 12.10
N LEU A 66 -3.34 -0.89 12.62
CA LEU A 66 -4.54 -1.19 11.85
C LEU A 66 -5.31 0.11 11.64
N LEU A 67 -5.65 0.42 10.39
CA LEU A 67 -6.42 1.60 10.01
C LEU A 67 -7.88 1.24 9.80
N GLY A 68 -8.17 0.07 9.22
CA GLY A 68 -9.52 -0.39 9.00
C GLY A 68 -9.59 -1.81 8.43
N VAL A 69 -10.77 -2.41 8.53
CA VAL A 69 -11.09 -3.76 8.02
C VAL A 69 -12.43 -3.69 7.27
N GLY A 70 -12.52 -4.32 6.10
CA GLY A 70 -13.77 -4.38 5.34
C GLY A 70 -13.57 -4.50 3.83
N GLU A 71 -14.30 -3.66 3.09
CA GLU A 71 -14.23 -3.58 1.63
C GLU A 71 -12.93 -2.93 1.15
N ARG A 72 -12.45 -3.32 -0.05
CA ARG A 72 -11.19 -2.83 -0.63
C ARG A 72 -11.13 -1.31 -0.70
N THR A 73 -12.15 -0.68 -1.27
CA THR A 73 -12.22 0.78 -1.43
C THR A 73 -12.21 1.52 -0.09
N VAL A 74 -12.86 0.96 0.94
CA VAL A 74 -12.88 1.55 2.29
C VAL A 74 -11.51 1.46 2.94
N CYS A 75 -10.82 0.32 2.79
CA CYS A 75 -9.45 0.17 3.26
C CYS A 75 -8.48 1.08 2.50
N LEU A 76 -8.62 1.19 1.19
CA LEU A 76 -7.80 2.09 0.36
C LEU A 76 -8.00 3.55 0.74
N ALA A 77 -9.24 3.98 1.00
CA ALA A 77 -9.53 5.34 1.43
C ALA A 77 -8.85 5.65 2.78
N GLN A 78 -9.01 4.78 3.79
CA GLN A 78 -8.39 4.96 5.10
C GLN A 78 -6.85 4.96 5.03
N ALA A 79 -6.28 4.10 4.19
CA ALA A 79 -4.83 4.03 3.98
C ALA A 79 -4.31 5.27 3.23
N ASN A 80 -5.07 5.82 2.29
CA ASN A 80 -4.77 7.07 1.61
C ASN A 80 -4.86 8.27 2.57
N ASP A 81 -5.89 8.33 3.42
CA ASP A 81 -6.05 9.41 4.39
C ASP A 81 -4.90 9.43 5.39
N TRP A 82 -4.47 8.25 5.89
CA TRP A 82 -3.28 8.11 6.73
C TRP A 82 -2.03 8.74 6.13
N LEU A 83 -1.81 8.56 4.82
CA LEU A 83 -0.67 9.17 4.14
C LEU A 83 -0.82 10.68 4.01
N ASN A 84 -1.99 11.18 3.65
CA ASN A 84 -2.23 12.62 3.52
C ASN A 84 -2.14 13.35 4.87
N ASP A 85 -2.54 12.71 5.96
CA ASP A 85 -2.45 13.28 7.31
C ASP A 85 -1.00 13.40 7.83
N LEU A 86 -0.12 12.47 7.42
CA LEU A 86 1.24 12.37 7.95
C LEU A 86 2.33 12.95 7.03
N GLU A 87 2.06 13.01 5.73
CA GLU A 87 2.94 13.61 4.74
C GLU A 87 2.53 15.06 4.48
N THR A 88 3.18 15.99 5.17
CA THR A 88 3.03 17.42 4.91
C THR A 88 3.60 17.78 3.53
N ASP A 89 2.85 18.58 2.76
CA ASP A 89 3.04 18.97 1.34
C ASP A 89 4.47 19.39 0.93
N ASP A 90 5.28 19.88 1.88
CA ASP A 90 6.61 20.45 1.61
C ASP A 90 7.63 19.45 1.01
N ALA A 91 7.42 18.14 1.21
CA ALA A 91 8.26 17.10 0.61
C ALA A 91 7.73 16.57 -0.73
N ALA A 92 6.42 16.67 -0.99
CA ALA A 92 5.77 16.17 -2.20
C ALA A 92 6.09 17.02 -3.46
N HIS A 93 6.46 18.29 -3.26
CA HIS A 93 6.80 19.22 -4.34
C HIS A 93 8.22 19.07 -4.91
N LYS A 94 9.10 18.26 -4.30
CA LYS A 94 10.40 17.93 -4.92
C LYS A 94 10.18 16.99 -6.10
N SER A 95 10.12 17.58 -7.30
CA SER A 95 10.08 16.96 -8.63
C SER A 95 9.78 15.45 -8.62
N ARG A 96 8.52 15.07 -8.82
CA ARG A 96 8.01 13.68 -8.96
C ARG A 96 8.79 12.80 -9.96
N ARG A 97 9.71 13.38 -10.73
CA ARG A 97 10.64 12.69 -11.64
C ARG A 97 11.43 11.58 -10.96
N TRP A 98 11.86 11.75 -9.70
CA TRP A 98 12.65 10.71 -9.01
C TRP A 98 11.86 9.40 -8.83
N LEU A 99 10.53 9.47 -8.82
CA LEU A 99 9.64 8.32 -8.65
C LEU A 99 9.77 7.34 -9.82
N SER A 100 9.99 7.86 -11.04
CA SER A 100 10.13 7.08 -12.27
C SER A 100 11.58 6.78 -12.66
N GLU A 101 12.56 7.27 -11.89
CA GLU A 101 13.97 6.93 -12.12
C GLU A 101 14.26 5.48 -11.74
N VAL A 102 15.41 4.96 -12.18
CA VAL A 102 15.86 3.62 -11.80
C VAL A 102 16.15 3.52 -10.29
N PRO A 103 15.97 2.33 -9.68
CA PRO A 103 16.32 2.08 -8.29
C PRO A 103 17.80 2.38 -8.04
N THR A 104 18.08 2.91 -6.86
CA THR A 104 19.46 3.14 -6.42
C THR A 104 20.16 1.80 -6.16
N GLU A 105 21.50 1.78 -6.25
CA GLU A 105 22.29 0.59 -5.96
C GLU A 105 22.05 0.04 -4.55
N ASN A 106 21.87 0.94 -3.57
CA ASN A 106 21.54 0.57 -2.20
C ASN A 106 20.16 -0.12 -2.11
N GLN A 107 19.15 0.36 -2.84
CA GLN A 107 17.85 -0.32 -2.90
C GLN A 107 17.97 -1.70 -3.54
N LEU A 108 18.68 -1.81 -4.68
CA LEU A 108 18.89 -3.08 -5.38
C LEU A 108 19.55 -4.12 -4.47
N ARG A 109 20.49 -3.72 -3.61
CA ARG A 109 21.18 -4.62 -2.65
C ARG A 109 20.21 -5.38 -1.75
N TYR A 110 19.08 -4.77 -1.37
CA TYR A 110 18.09 -5.38 -0.49
C TYR A 110 16.94 -6.06 -1.24
N LEU A 111 16.91 -5.97 -2.57
CA LEU A 111 15.90 -6.61 -3.40
C LEU A 111 16.27 -8.06 -3.78
N PRO A 112 15.27 -8.96 -3.88
CA PRO A 112 15.45 -10.30 -4.42
C PRO A 112 16.13 -10.31 -5.80
N PRO A 113 16.88 -11.36 -6.17
CA PRO A 113 17.54 -11.45 -7.48
C PRO A 113 16.61 -11.22 -8.67
N ALA A 114 15.39 -11.74 -8.62
CA ALA A 114 14.41 -11.59 -9.71
C ALA A 114 14.04 -10.12 -9.96
N LEU A 115 13.83 -9.33 -8.89
CA LEU A 115 13.50 -7.91 -8.98
C LEU A 115 14.71 -7.03 -9.33
N ARG A 116 15.93 -7.52 -9.10
CA ARG A 116 17.16 -6.83 -9.57
C ARG A 116 17.36 -6.94 -11.07
N ALA A 117 16.79 -7.97 -11.70
CA ALA A 117 16.84 -8.17 -13.15
C ALA A 117 15.64 -7.54 -13.88
N ASP A 118 14.72 -6.90 -13.15
CA ASP A 118 13.59 -6.17 -13.71
C ASP A 118 14.01 -4.74 -14.08
N PHE A 119 14.19 -4.50 -15.38
CA PHE A 119 14.57 -3.18 -15.91
C PHE A 119 13.40 -2.19 -15.97
N GLY A 120 12.17 -2.65 -15.73
CA GLY A 120 10.97 -1.80 -15.61
C GLY A 120 10.73 -1.31 -14.18
N LEU A 121 11.45 -1.86 -13.20
CA LEU A 121 11.30 -1.49 -11.80
C LEU A 121 11.72 -0.03 -11.60
N THR A 122 10.81 0.77 -11.05
CA THR A 122 11.09 2.17 -10.71
C THR A 122 11.64 2.30 -9.29
N ARG A 123 12.30 3.43 -9.02
CA ARG A 123 12.81 3.77 -7.69
C ARG A 123 11.71 3.81 -6.66
N TYR A 124 10.51 4.27 -7.03
CA TYR A 124 9.37 4.29 -6.13
C TYR A 124 8.87 2.88 -5.79
N GLN A 125 8.69 2.02 -6.79
CA GLN A 125 8.32 0.62 -6.56
C GLN A 125 9.35 -0.10 -5.70
N ALA A 126 10.65 0.14 -5.93
CA ALA A 126 11.70 -0.39 -5.07
C ALA A 126 11.55 0.08 -3.62
N SER A 127 11.23 1.37 -3.39
CA SER A 127 10.93 1.86 -2.03
C SER A 127 9.73 1.16 -1.41
N ALA A 128 8.61 0.99 -2.14
CA ALA A 128 7.42 0.30 -1.64
C ALA A 128 7.73 -1.15 -1.25
N LEU A 129 8.44 -1.89 -2.11
CA LEU A 129 8.86 -3.27 -1.86
C LEU A 129 9.77 -3.39 -0.63
N LEU A 130 10.71 -2.46 -0.46
CA LEU A 130 11.61 -2.45 0.69
C LEU A 130 10.86 -2.09 1.98
N THR A 131 9.95 -1.13 1.93
CA THR A 131 9.06 -0.80 3.04
C THR A 131 8.26 -2.02 3.48
N PHE A 132 7.66 -2.74 2.54
CA PHE A 132 6.98 -4.00 2.85
C PHE A 132 7.96 -5.01 3.47
N ARG A 133 9.12 -5.23 2.85
CA ARG A 133 10.13 -6.19 3.32
C ARG A 133 10.54 -5.94 4.77
N PHE A 134 10.82 -4.68 5.14
CA PHE A 134 11.25 -4.33 6.48
C PHE A 134 10.11 -4.38 7.52
N ASN A 135 8.87 -4.15 7.09
CA ASN A 135 7.71 -4.15 7.99
C ASN A 135 6.89 -5.44 7.96
N LYS A 136 7.27 -6.43 7.14
CA LYS A 136 6.49 -7.64 6.85
C LYS A 136 5.98 -8.33 8.10
N HIS A 137 6.85 -8.59 9.08
CA HIS A 137 6.45 -9.26 10.32
C HIS A 137 5.44 -8.46 11.14
N ALA A 138 5.60 -7.13 11.20
CA ALA A 138 4.67 -6.27 11.92
C ALA A 138 3.32 -6.18 11.20
N ILE A 139 3.32 -6.08 9.86
CA ILE A 139 2.11 -6.13 9.03
C ILE A 139 1.36 -7.44 9.25
N GLN A 140 2.05 -8.59 9.10
CA GLN A 140 1.45 -9.90 9.30
C GLN A 140 0.83 -10.03 10.70
N ARG A 141 1.55 -9.60 11.74
CA ARG A 141 1.02 -9.64 13.10
C ARG A 141 -0.28 -8.85 13.25
N VAL A 142 -0.33 -7.62 12.72
CA VAL A 142 -1.51 -6.76 12.82
C VAL A 142 -2.68 -7.33 12.02
N VAL A 143 -2.44 -7.77 10.80
CA VAL A 143 -3.49 -8.32 9.91
C VAL A 143 -4.04 -9.63 10.47
N HIS A 144 -3.19 -10.56 10.90
CA HIS A 144 -3.64 -11.83 11.48
C HIS A 144 -4.40 -11.62 12.80
N ALA A 145 -3.94 -10.71 13.68
CA ALA A 145 -4.66 -10.38 14.91
C ALA A 145 -6.06 -9.81 14.62
N ALA A 146 -6.17 -8.90 13.64
CA ALA A 146 -7.45 -8.34 13.22
C ALA A 146 -8.39 -9.40 12.64
N ASN A 147 -7.86 -10.32 11.83
CA ASN A 147 -8.63 -11.43 11.29
C ASN A 147 -9.14 -12.37 12.39
N GLN A 148 -8.27 -12.75 13.34
CA GLN A 148 -8.66 -13.62 14.44
C GLN A 148 -9.78 -12.97 15.29
N HIS A 149 -9.65 -11.69 15.64
CA HIS A 149 -10.69 -10.97 16.37
C HIS A 149 -12.03 -10.95 15.63
N HIS A 150 -12.00 -10.85 14.29
CA HIS A 150 -13.22 -10.94 13.49
C HIS A 150 -13.86 -12.33 13.57
N LEU A 151 -13.06 -13.40 13.43
CA LEU A 151 -13.54 -14.77 13.48
C LEU A 151 -14.12 -15.15 14.85
N GLU A 152 -13.58 -14.59 15.93
CA GLU A 152 -14.10 -14.80 17.30
C GLU A 152 -15.42 -14.06 17.56
N ALA A 153 -15.71 -13.01 16.79
CA ALA A 153 -16.90 -12.17 16.94
C ALA A 153 -18.07 -12.55 16.01
N ALA A 154 -17.86 -13.48 15.08
CA ALA A 154 -18.83 -13.96 14.09
C ALA A 154 -19.53 -15.26 14.55
#